data_AF-Q8BSF8-F1
#
_entry.id   AF-Q8BSF8-F1
#
_cell.length_a   1.000
_cell.length_b   1.000
_cell.length_c   1.000
_cell.angle_alpha   90.00
_cell.angle_beta   90.00
_cell.angle_gamma   90.00
#
_symmetry.space_group_name_H-M   'P 1'
#
loop_
_entity.id
_entity.type
_entity.pdbx_description
1 polymer ?
#
loop_
_entity_poly.entity_id
_entity_poly.type
_entity_poly.pdbx_seq_one_letter_code
_entity_poly.pdbx_strand_id
1 'polypeptide(L)'
;MASPRLGIFCCPTWDAATQLVLSFQPRVFHALCLGSGTLRLVLGLLQLLSGRRSVGHRAPATSPAASVHILRAATACDLLGCLGIVIRSTVWIAYPEFIENISNVNATDIWPATFCVGSAMWIQLLYSACFWWLFCYAVDVYLVIRRSAGRSTILLYHIMAWGLAVLLCVEGAVMLYYPSVSR
;
A
#
# COMPACT_ATOMS: atom_id res chain seq x y z
N MET A 1 -1.25 -4.56 6.05
CA MET A 1 0.07 -4.66 6.69
C MET A 1 0.45 -3.30 7.23
N ALA A 2 0.00 -2.97 8.44
CA ALA A 2 0.50 -1.83 9.20
C ALA A 2 1.44 -2.41 10.25
N SER A 3 2.65 -2.80 9.83
CA SER A 3 3.72 -3.13 10.77
C SER A 3 4.35 -1.81 11.21
N PRO A 4 4.44 -1.49 12.51
CA PRO A 4 5.07 -0.27 13.05
C PRO A 4 6.60 -0.22 12.85
N ARG A 5 7.12 -0.95 11.86
CA ARG A 5 8.55 -1.22 11.64
C ARG A 5 9.10 -0.58 10.36
N LEU A 6 8.41 0.43 9.81
CA LEU A 6 8.95 1.23 8.71
C LEU A 6 10.32 1.84 9.09
N GLY A 7 10.49 2.18 10.38
CA GLY A 7 11.76 2.64 10.94
C GLY A 7 12.89 1.60 10.97
N ILE A 8 12.58 0.31 11.02
CA ILE A 8 13.60 -0.73 11.23
C ILE A 8 14.24 -1.18 9.92
N PHE A 9 13.55 -1.03 8.78
CA PHE A 9 14.08 -1.48 7.49
C PHE A 9 14.86 -0.40 6.71
N CYS A 10 14.70 0.89 7.04
CA CYS A 10 15.31 1.99 6.29
C CYS A 10 16.29 2.85 7.09
N CYS A 11 16.46 2.63 8.41
CA CYS A 11 17.45 3.32 9.23
C CYS A 11 18.68 2.44 9.55
N PRO A 12 19.89 3.00 9.68
CA PRO A 12 21.13 2.23 9.87
C PRO A 12 21.38 1.75 11.31
N THR A 13 20.57 2.14 12.29
CA THR A 13 20.78 1.77 13.70
C THR A 13 20.14 0.42 14.00
N TRP A 14 20.89 -0.66 13.72
CA TRP A 14 20.54 -2.03 14.05
C TRP A 14 20.62 -2.27 15.57
N ASP A 15 19.49 -2.22 16.29
CA ASP A 15 19.45 -2.66 17.70
C ASP A 15 18.61 -3.93 17.87
N ALA A 16 19.27 -4.97 18.40
CA ALA A 16 18.84 -6.23 19.05
C ALA A 16 17.66 -7.09 18.52
N ALA A 17 16.64 -6.51 17.86
CA ALA A 17 15.50 -7.24 17.29
C ALA A 17 15.83 -7.99 15.98
N THR A 18 17.01 -7.73 15.43
CA THR A 18 17.55 -8.27 14.17
C THR A 18 18.07 -9.70 14.28
N GLN A 19 18.26 -10.23 15.50
CA GLN A 19 18.52 -11.65 15.72
C GLN A 19 17.32 -12.55 15.41
N LEU A 20 16.08 -12.05 15.56
CA LEU A 20 14.88 -12.80 15.13
C LEU A 20 14.72 -12.80 13.58
N VAL A 21 15.41 -11.89 12.89
CA VAL A 21 15.48 -11.78 11.43
C VAL A 21 16.70 -12.54 10.87
N LEU A 22 17.66 -12.98 11.69
CA LEU A 22 18.81 -13.76 11.21
C LEU A 22 18.46 -15.20 10.75
N SER A 23 17.24 -15.69 11.02
CA SER A 23 16.66 -16.87 10.35
C SER A 23 15.74 -16.53 9.17
N PHE A 24 15.48 -15.24 8.94
CA PHE A 24 14.66 -14.77 7.83
C PHE A 24 15.49 -14.82 6.55
N GLN A 25 15.03 -15.57 5.55
CA GLN A 25 15.63 -15.59 4.22
C GLN A 25 15.04 -14.42 3.39
N PRO A 26 15.70 -13.24 3.32
CA PRO A 26 15.14 -12.08 2.65
C PRO A 26 14.88 -12.34 1.16
N ARG A 27 15.71 -13.14 0.50
CA ARG A 27 15.54 -13.51 -0.92
C ARG A 27 14.23 -14.27 -1.17
N VAL A 28 13.87 -15.21 -0.30
CA VAL A 28 12.63 -15.99 -0.43
C VAL A 28 11.42 -15.10 -0.19
N PHE A 29 11.49 -14.21 0.80
CA PHE A 29 10.43 -13.25 1.06
C PHE A 29 10.19 -12.31 -0.14
N HIS A 30 11.26 -11.69 -0.68
CA HIS A 30 11.13 -10.81 -1.84
C HIS A 30 10.69 -11.54 -3.10
N ALA A 31 11.11 -12.79 -3.31
CA ALA A 31 10.65 -13.62 -4.43
C ALA A 31 9.14 -13.94 -4.31
N LEU A 32 8.66 -14.27 -3.10
CA LEU A 32 7.23 -14.48 -2.84
C LEU A 32 6.42 -13.20 -3.05
N CYS A 33 6.90 -12.05 -2.57
CA CYS A 33 6.29 -10.75 -2.80
C CYS A 33 6.24 -10.39 -4.29
N LEU A 34 7.31 -10.68 -5.03
CA LEU A 34 7.37 -10.48 -6.48
C LEU A 34 6.37 -11.38 -7.21
N GLY A 35 6.35 -12.68 -6.90
CA GLY A 35 5.44 -13.64 -7.53
C GLY A 35 3.96 -13.33 -7.24
N SER A 36 3.62 -13.10 -5.97
CA SER A 36 2.24 -12.75 -5.58
C SER A 36 1.80 -11.39 -6.12
N GLY A 37 2.68 -10.38 -6.09
CA GLY A 37 2.40 -9.03 -6.60
C GLY A 37 2.20 -9.01 -8.11
N THR A 38 3.07 -9.69 -8.87
CA THR A 38 2.92 -9.81 -10.33
C THR A 38 1.66 -10.56 -10.71
N LEU A 39 1.34 -11.66 -10.03
CA LEU A 39 0.09 -12.40 -10.23
C LEU A 39 -1.13 -11.51 -9.99
N ARG A 40 -1.15 -10.73 -8.89
CA ARG A 40 -2.22 -9.76 -8.58
C ARG A 40 -2.37 -8.70 -9.66
N LEU A 41 -1.26 -8.14 -10.17
CA LEU A 41 -1.29 -7.15 -11.24
C LEU A 41 -1.85 -7.75 -12.54
N VAL A 42 -1.39 -8.93 -12.93
CA VAL A 42 -1.87 -9.64 -14.13
C VAL A 42 -3.37 -9.93 -14.01
N LEU A 43 -3.81 -10.52 -12.89
CA LEU A 43 -5.22 -10.83 -12.67
C LEU A 43 -6.08 -9.56 -12.64
N GLY A 44 -5.62 -8.49 -11.98
CA GLY A 44 -6.35 -7.22 -11.92
C GLY A 44 -6.48 -6.56 -13.30
N LEU A 45 -5.42 -6.57 -14.10
CA LEU A 45 -5.47 -6.10 -15.49
C LEU A 45 -6.43 -6.93 -16.35
N LEU A 46 -6.39 -8.27 -16.21
CA LEU A 46 -7.32 -9.17 -16.88
C LEU A 46 -8.78 -8.91 -16.46
N GLN A 47 -9.04 -8.64 -15.17
CA GLN A 47 -10.37 -8.27 -14.68
C GLN A 47 -10.85 -6.91 -15.22
N LEU A 48 -9.95 -5.93 -15.36
CA LEU A 48 -10.26 -4.63 -15.99
C LEU A 48 -10.59 -4.78 -17.48
N LEU A 49 -9.85 -5.63 -18.19
CA LEU A 49 -10.06 -5.90 -19.63
C LEU A 49 -11.33 -6.73 -19.87
N SER A 50 -11.56 -7.78 -19.08
CA SER A 50 -12.74 -8.65 -19.20
C SER A 50 -14.01 -7.98 -18.66
N GLY A 51 -13.91 -7.14 -17.62
CA GLY A 51 -14.99 -6.31 -17.11
C GLY A 51 -15.53 -5.35 -18.17
N ARG A 52 -14.66 -4.78 -19.02
CA ARG A 52 -15.10 -4.01 -20.20
C ARG A 52 -15.89 -4.84 -21.21
N ARG A 53 -15.66 -6.16 -21.32
CA ARG A 53 -16.44 -7.08 -22.16
C ARG A 53 -17.73 -7.58 -21.47
N SER A 54 -17.70 -7.80 -20.16
CA SER A 54 -18.82 -8.33 -19.37
C SER A 54 -19.94 -7.32 -19.07
N VAL A 55 -19.65 -6.02 -19.13
CA VAL A 55 -20.64 -4.93 -18.98
C VAL A 55 -21.71 -4.98 -20.09
N GLY A 56 -21.51 -5.75 -21.16
CA GLY A 56 -22.49 -5.96 -22.22
C GLY A 56 -23.58 -7.02 -21.96
N HIS A 57 -23.53 -7.84 -20.88
CA HIS A 57 -24.50 -8.94 -20.77
C HIS A 57 -25.01 -9.41 -19.40
N ARG A 58 -24.45 -9.04 -18.24
CA ARG A 58 -25.01 -9.54 -16.96
C ARG A 58 -24.59 -8.80 -15.69
N ALA A 59 -25.08 -7.58 -15.48
CA ALA A 59 -25.25 -7.05 -14.12
C ALA A 59 -26.51 -6.17 -14.07
N PRO A 60 -27.46 -6.42 -13.15
CA PRO A 60 -28.62 -5.57 -13.00
C PRO A 60 -28.18 -4.17 -12.56
N ALA A 61 -28.88 -3.15 -13.05
CA ALA A 61 -28.64 -1.73 -12.82
C ALA A 61 -28.96 -1.28 -11.37
N THR A 62 -28.46 -1.99 -10.36
CA THR A 62 -28.81 -1.79 -8.95
C THR A 62 -27.67 -1.27 -8.08
N SER A 63 -26.42 -1.26 -8.55
CA SER A 63 -25.33 -0.62 -7.80
C SER A 63 -25.34 0.90 -8.04
N PRO A 64 -25.50 1.75 -7.00
CA PRO A 64 -25.46 3.19 -7.18
C PRO A 64 -24.12 3.63 -7.77
N ALA A 65 -24.12 4.64 -8.64
CA ALA A 65 -22.92 5.11 -9.32
C ALA A 65 -21.75 5.43 -8.36
N ALA A 66 -22.07 5.89 -7.14
CA ALA A 66 -21.13 6.11 -6.05
C ALA A 66 -20.32 4.85 -5.66
N SER A 67 -20.98 3.70 -5.54
CA SER A 67 -20.39 2.42 -5.14
C SER A 67 -19.37 1.91 -6.17
N VAL A 68 -19.67 2.10 -7.47
CA VAL A 68 -18.74 1.77 -8.56
C VAL A 68 -17.49 2.65 -8.53
N HIS A 69 -17.64 3.94 -8.22
CA HIS A 69 -16.50 4.85 -8.08
C HIS A 69 -15.59 4.47 -6.90
N ILE A 70 -16.17 4.17 -5.74
CA ILE A 70 -15.45 3.73 -4.54
C ILE A 70 -14.65 2.45 -4.84
N LEU A 71 -15.28 1.46 -5.48
CA LEU A 71 -14.63 0.20 -5.83
C LEU A 71 -13.51 0.39 -6.88
N ARG A 72 -13.72 1.28 -7.86
CA ARG A 72 -12.67 1.64 -8.83
C ARG A 72 -11.48 2.34 -8.16
N ALA A 73 -11.72 3.20 -7.18
CA ALA A 73 -10.66 3.85 -6.42
C ALA A 73 -9.88 2.82 -5.59
N ALA A 74 -10.57 1.94 -4.85
CA ALA A 74 -9.95 0.88 -4.06
C ALA A 74 -9.08 -0.05 -4.92
N THR A 75 -9.58 -0.48 -6.08
CA THR A 75 -8.84 -1.33 -7.02
C THR A 75 -7.63 -0.61 -7.62
N ALA A 76 -7.75 0.68 -7.96
CA ALA A 76 -6.60 1.47 -8.41
C ALA A 76 -5.53 1.59 -7.31
N CYS A 77 -5.92 1.86 -6.07
CA CYS A 77 -5.01 1.91 -4.93
C CYS A 77 -4.31 0.56 -4.70
N ASP A 78 -5.04 -0.55 -4.79
CA ASP A 78 -4.47 -1.90 -4.65
C ASP A 78 -3.44 -2.21 -5.73
N LEU A 79 -3.75 -1.92 -7.00
CA LEU A 79 -2.82 -2.13 -8.11
C LEU A 79 -1.56 -1.27 -7.98
N LEU A 80 -1.71 0.01 -7.63
CA LEU A 80 -0.56 0.90 -7.42
C LEU A 80 0.26 0.50 -6.19
N GLY A 81 -0.37 -0.02 -5.14
CA GLY A 81 0.30 -0.58 -3.97
C GLY A 81 1.09 -1.84 -4.31
N CYS A 82 0.48 -2.77 -5.06
CA CYS A 82 1.15 -3.97 -5.56
C CYS A 82 2.33 -3.63 -6.49
N LEU A 83 2.20 -2.59 -7.33
CA LEU A 83 3.29 -2.09 -8.17
C LEU A 83 4.48 -1.63 -7.31
N GLY A 84 4.22 -0.91 -6.21
CA GLY A 84 5.26 -0.51 -5.26
C GLY A 84 6.00 -1.72 -4.64
N ILE A 85 5.26 -2.77 -4.25
CA ILE A 85 5.85 -4.02 -3.73
C ILE A 85 6.73 -4.70 -4.78
N VAL A 86 6.26 -4.79 -6.02
CA VAL A 86 7.00 -5.39 -7.13
C VAL A 86 8.29 -4.61 -7.39
N ILE A 87 8.21 -3.28 -7.55
CA ILE A 87 9.37 -2.42 -7.76
C ILE A 87 10.39 -2.61 -6.62
N ARG A 88 9.95 -2.49 -5.36
CA ARG A 88 10.82 -2.67 -4.20
C ARG A 88 11.49 -4.05 -4.19
N SER A 89 10.73 -5.11 -4.46
CA SER A 89 11.25 -6.48 -4.46
C SER A 89 12.20 -6.76 -5.63
N THR A 90 11.93 -6.19 -6.81
CA THR A 90 12.83 -6.30 -7.96
C THR A 90 14.18 -5.64 -7.69
N VAL A 91 14.20 -4.44 -7.12
CA VAL A 91 15.46 -3.76 -6.76
C VAL A 91 16.24 -4.57 -5.73
N TRP A 92 15.55 -5.12 -4.72
CA TRP A 92 16.19 -5.93 -3.67
C TRP A 92 16.82 -7.24 -4.20
N ILE A 93 16.25 -7.83 -5.25
CA ILE A 93 16.76 -9.06 -5.86
C ILE A 93 17.83 -8.75 -6.92
N ALA A 94 17.62 -7.72 -7.74
CA ALA A 94 18.50 -7.38 -8.87
C ALA A 94 19.80 -6.69 -8.44
N TYR A 95 19.77 -5.90 -7.36
CA TYR A 95 20.90 -5.09 -6.91
C TYR A 95 21.14 -5.28 -5.40
N PRO A 96 21.71 -6.42 -4.97
CA PRO A 96 22.03 -6.65 -3.56
C PRO A 96 23.05 -5.65 -3.00
N GLU A 97 24.01 -5.21 -3.82
CA GLU A 97 25.03 -4.20 -3.48
C GLU A 97 24.42 -2.83 -3.08
N PHE A 98 23.26 -2.49 -3.64
CA PHE A 98 22.53 -1.26 -3.31
C PHE A 98 21.96 -1.29 -1.88
N ILE A 99 21.68 -2.48 -1.35
CA ILE A 99 21.20 -2.69 0.02
C ILE A 99 22.38 -2.64 1.00
N GLU A 100 23.51 -3.23 0.64
CA GLU A 100 24.72 -3.20 1.48
C GLU A 100 25.22 -1.76 1.69
N ASN A 101 25.05 -0.89 0.69
CA ASN A 101 25.39 0.53 0.81
C ASN A 101 24.46 1.32 1.77
N ILE A 102 23.27 0.81 2.12
CA ILE A 102 22.42 1.37 3.20
C ILE A 102 23.04 1.10 4.58
N SER A 103 23.79 0.00 4.71
CA SER A 103 24.37 -0.46 5.99
C SER A 103 25.70 0.18 6.33
N ASN A 104 26.41 0.74 5.34
CA ASN A 104 27.65 1.47 5.59
C ASN A 104 27.35 2.90 6.04
N VAL A 105 27.58 3.16 7.33
CA VAL A 105 27.52 4.50 7.97
C VAL A 105 28.44 5.53 7.29
N ASN A 106 29.38 5.07 6.46
CA ASN A 106 30.35 5.88 5.73
C ASN A 106 29.96 6.16 4.26
N ALA A 107 28.80 5.72 3.79
CA ALA A 107 28.36 5.93 2.41
C ALA A 107 27.79 7.35 2.22
N THR A 108 28.34 8.10 1.25
CA THR A 108 27.86 9.42 0.83
C THR A 108 26.56 9.38 0.03
N ASP A 109 26.03 8.19 -0.24
CA ASP A 109 24.93 7.98 -1.16
C ASP A 109 23.59 8.01 -0.42
N ILE A 110 22.87 9.12 -0.58
CA ILE A 110 21.54 9.35 0.01
C ILE A 110 20.46 8.50 -0.73
N TRP A 111 20.75 8.09 -1.96
CA TRP A 111 19.82 7.40 -2.87
C TRP A 111 19.20 6.11 -2.33
N PRO A 112 19.95 5.18 -1.70
CA PRO A 112 19.38 3.93 -1.18
C PRO A 112 18.41 4.15 -0.01
N ALA A 113 18.73 5.07 0.89
CA ALA A 113 17.84 5.46 1.98
C ALA A 113 16.57 6.15 1.45
N THR A 114 16.71 7.09 0.52
CA THR A 114 15.56 7.76 -0.11
C THR A 114 14.66 6.77 -0.86
N PHE A 115 15.23 5.81 -1.58
CA PHE A 115 14.46 4.76 -2.24
C PHE A 115 13.74 3.86 -1.24
N CYS A 116 14.40 3.47 -0.15
CA CYS A 116 13.80 2.65 0.89
C CYS A 116 12.60 3.35 1.55
N VAL A 117 12.78 4.60 1.97
CA VAL A 117 11.73 5.39 2.62
C VAL A 117 10.62 5.74 1.62
N GLY A 118 10.98 6.19 0.41
CA GLY A 118 10.02 6.56 -0.63
C GLY A 118 9.14 5.39 -1.06
N SER A 119 9.72 4.21 -1.30
CA SER A 119 8.94 3.01 -1.64
C SER A 119 8.09 2.52 -0.48
N ALA A 120 8.55 2.65 0.77
CA ALA A 120 7.76 2.29 1.94
C ALA A 120 6.56 3.23 2.13
N MET A 121 6.75 4.54 1.98
CA MET A 121 5.68 5.54 2.05
C MET A 121 4.65 5.37 0.92
N TRP A 122 5.12 5.09 -0.31
CA TRP A 122 4.27 4.75 -1.45
C TRP A 122 3.32 3.60 -1.11
N ILE A 123 3.89 2.47 -0.65
CA ILE A 123 3.15 1.25 -0.34
C ILE A 123 2.17 1.52 0.81
N GLN A 124 2.63 2.16 1.89
CA GLN A 124 1.82 2.46 3.06
C GLN A 124 0.62 3.37 2.72
N LEU A 125 0.85 4.44 1.95
CA LEU A 125 -0.19 5.40 1.60
C LEU A 125 -1.31 4.72 0.80
N LEU A 126 -0.93 3.96 -0.23
CA LEU A 126 -1.90 3.36 -1.14
C LEU A 126 -2.66 2.19 -0.51
N TYR A 127 -2.01 1.36 0.31
CA TYR A 127 -2.73 0.32 1.04
C TYR A 127 -3.63 0.89 2.14
N SER A 128 -3.21 1.97 2.81
CA SER A 128 -4.05 2.65 3.79
C SER A 128 -5.26 3.30 3.12
N ALA A 129 -5.07 3.98 2.00
CA ALA A 129 -6.15 4.52 1.20
C ALA A 129 -7.10 3.41 0.70
N CYS A 130 -6.56 2.29 0.20
CA CYS A 130 -7.35 1.14 -0.22
C CYS A 130 -8.23 0.60 0.92
N PHE A 131 -7.66 0.44 2.13
CA PHE A 131 -8.40 0.03 3.31
C PHE A 131 -9.55 0.99 3.63
N TRP A 132 -9.30 2.31 3.63
CA TRP A 132 -10.34 3.28 3.91
C TRP A 132 -11.42 3.34 2.81
N TRP A 133 -11.05 3.19 1.53
CA TRP A 133 -12.01 3.07 0.44
C TRP A 133 -12.92 1.84 0.60
N LEU A 134 -12.38 0.69 1.00
CA LEU A 134 -13.16 -0.51 1.28
C LEU A 134 -14.04 -0.36 2.53
N PHE A 135 -13.57 0.36 3.54
CA PHE A 135 -14.39 0.71 4.70
C PHE A 135 -15.58 1.60 4.30
N CYS A 136 -15.33 2.66 3.53
CA CYS A 136 -16.38 3.51 2.96
C CYS A 136 -17.37 2.70 2.10
N TYR A 137 -16.88 1.76 1.31
CA TYR A 137 -17.72 0.85 0.52
C TYR A 137 -18.67 0.03 1.42
N ALA A 138 -18.16 -0.56 2.50
CA ALA A 138 -18.96 -1.34 3.43
C ALA A 138 -20.05 -0.48 4.09
N VAL A 139 -19.71 0.76 4.46
CA VAL A 139 -20.67 1.73 5.01
C VAL A 139 -21.72 2.13 3.97
N ASP A 140 -21.32 2.41 2.73
CA ASP A 140 -22.23 2.76 1.63
C ASP A 140 -23.26 1.64 1.38
N VAL A 141 -22.79 0.39 1.28
CA VAL A 141 -23.67 -0.79 1.12
C VAL A 141 -24.63 -0.91 2.32
N TYR A 142 -24.14 -0.71 3.55
CA TYR A 142 -24.99 -0.73 4.74
C TYR A 142 -26.07 0.37 4.73
N LEU A 143 -25.73 1.59 4.32
CA LEU A 143 -26.68 2.72 4.24
C LEU A 143 -27.68 2.55 3.10
N VAL A 144 -27.27 1.96 1.97
CA VAL A 144 -28.17 1.62 0.86
C VAL A 144 -29.23 0.61 1.32
N ILE A 145 -28.84 -0.41 2.09
CA ILE A 145 -29.78 -1.39 2.67
C ILE A 145 -30.76 -0.69 3.63
N ARG A 146 -30.29 0.29 4.40
CA ARG A 146 -31.11 1.12 5.30
C ARG A 146 -31.91 2.22 4.60
N ARG A 147 -31.79 2.37 3.27
CA ARG A 147 -32.40 3.44 2.45
C ARG A 147 -32.08 4.87 2.92
N SER A 148 -30.91 5.10 3.53
CA SER A 148 -30.52 6.39 4.11
C SER A 148 -29.42 7.12 3.33
N ALA A 149 -28.97 6.60 2.18
CA ALA A 149 -27.86 7.16 1.43
C ALA A 149 -28.26 8.38 0.56
N GLY A 150 -27.50 9.48 0.66
CA GLY A 150 -27.66 10.69 -0.15
C GLY A 150 -26.35 11.15 -0.80
N ARG A 151 -26.43 12.03 -1.82
CA ARG A 151 -25.30 12.52 -2.65
C ARG A 151 -24.15 13.17 -1.87
N SER A 152 -24.40 13.71 -0.67
CA SER A 152 -23.39 14.37 0.18
C SER A 152 -22.34 13.40 0.76
N THR A 153 -22.65 12.10 0.85
CA THR A 153 -21.79 11.09 1.48
C THR A 153 -20.51 10.78 0.69
N ILE A 154 -20.50 10.94 -0.63
CA ILE A 154 -19.34 10.60 -1.46
C ILE A 154 -18.14 11.54 -1.25
N LEU A 155 -18.39 12.84 -1.05
CA LEU A 155 -17.33 13.81 -0.77
C LEU A 155 -16.70 13.51 0.59
N LEU A 156 -17.53 13.17 1.58
CA LEU A 156 -17.06 12.76 2.90
C LEU A 156 -16.18 11.50 2.80
N TYR A 157 -16.57 10.50 2.01
CA TYR A 157 -15.76 9.29 1.81
C TYR A 157 -14.42 9.59 1.16
N HIS A 158 -14.37 10.53 0.22
CA HIS A 158 -13.11 10.92 -0.43
C HIS A 158 -12.17 11.61 0.56
N ILE A 159 -12.69 12.59 1.33
CA ILE A 159 -11.91 13.32 2.34
C ILE A 159 -11.42 12.36 3.43
N MET A 160 -12.28 11.45 3.90
CA MET A 160 -11.92 10.47 4.91
C MET A 160 -10.86 9.49 4.40
N ALA A 161 -11.05 8.93 3.20
CA ALA A 161 -10.16 7.91 2.67
C ALA A 161 -8.75 8.43 2.40
N TRP A 162 -8.63 9.64 1.85
CA TRP A 162 -7.32 10.24 1.60
C TRP A 162 -6.76 10.92 2.86
N GLY A 163 -7.59 11.62 3.62
CA GLY A 163 -7.17 12.32 4.84
C GLY A 163 -6.60 11.39 5.89
N LEU A 164 -7.30 10.28 6.19
CA LEU A 164 -6.82 9.30 7.16
C LEU A 164 -5.60 8.52 6.65
N ALA A 165 -5.51 8.24 5.34
CA ALA A 165 -4.32 7.63 4.76
C ALA A 165 -3.09 8.53 4.85
N VAL A 166 -3.25 9.83 4.56
CA VAL A 166 -2.17 10.82 4.70
C VAL A 166 -1.77 10.96 6.17
N LEU A 167 -2.73 11.05 7.09
CA LEU A 167 -2.45 11.13 8.53
C LEU A 167 -1.58 9.95 9.00
N LEU A 168 -1.98 8.71 8.64
CA LEU A 168 -1.22 7.50 8.97
C LEU A 168 0.18 7.47 8.35
N CYS A 169 0.34 8.00 7.13
CA CYS A 169 1.65 8.13 6.50
C CYS A 169 2.53 9.17 7.18
N VAL A 170 1.96 10.31 7.56
CA VAL A 170 2.68 11.37 8.28
C VAL A 170 3.12 10.86 9.64
N GLU A 171 2.27 10.14 10.39
CA GLU A 171 2.70 9.51 11.65
C GLU A 171 3.85 8.52 11.43
N GLY A 172 3.76 7.69 10.38
CA GLY A 172 4.85 6.78 10.00
C GLY A 172 6.16 7.52 9.69
N ALA A 173 6.10 8.67 9.03
CA ALA A 173 7.26 9.51 8.74
C ALA A 173 7.79 10.21 10.01
N VAL A 174 6.92 10.69 10.88
CA VAL A 174 7.31 11.33 12.14
C VAL A 174 8.04 10.34 13.04
N MET A 175 7.54 9.11 13.17
CA MET A 175 8.24 8.06 13.93
C MET A 175 9.61 7.70 13.33
N LEU A 176 9.77 7.83 12.01
CA LEU A 176 11.03 7.57 11.31
C LEU A 176 12.08 8.67 11.58
N TYR A 177 11.67 9.94 11.50
CA TYR A 177 12.59 11.08 11.65
C TYR A 177 12.79 11.56 13.09
N TYR A 178 11.81 11.33 13.97
CA TYR A 178 11.83 11.76 15.37
C TYR A 178 11.50 10.59 16.31
N PRO A 179 12.40 9.60 16.46
CA PRO A 179 12.17 8.43 17.32
C PRO A 179 11.96 8.81 18.79
N SER A 180 12.43 9.99 19.22
CA SER A 180 12.26 10.52 20.58
C SER A 180 10.81 10.86 20.96
N VAL A 181 9.89 10.95 20.00
CA VAL A 181 8.45 11.19 20.25
C VAL A 181 7.75 9.91 20.71
N SER A 182 8.35 8.73 20.51
CA SER A 182 7.78 7.42 20.86
C SER A 182 8.30 6.81 22.17
N ARG A 183 9.23 7.49 22.85
CA ARG A 183 9.81 7.05 24.13
C ARG A 183 9.11 7.75 25.30
#